data_AF-A0A496XKT7-F1
#
_entry.id   AF-A0A496XKT7-F1
#
_cell.length_a   1.000
_cell.length_b   1.000
_cell.length_c   1.000
_cell.angle_alpha   90.00
_cell.angle_beta   90.00
_cell.angle_gamma   90.00
#
_symmetry.space_group_name_H-M   'P 1'
#
loop_
_entity.id
_entity.type
_entity.pdbx_description
1 polymer ?
#
loop_
_entity_poly.entity_id
_entity_poly.type
_entity_poly.pdbx_seq_one_letter_code
_entity_poly.pdbx_strand_id
1 'polypeptide(L)'
;MMVVQKKRTKPKKVPEGSISQKKGSLCQGVETELTPTETVIYTLWTDEGLTPLQIALRRGKSVRSIHKHLQNIRLKGYVENMVLRVPKNDPTMEPFARIRLHGQHFVIKLLSKRSAYNEIRRRSNIQYVHDCTIKLHKESIEVIASSGLSFFGESADHATAKSMSFWNKVFHRLESHLGVVLLKARSQNIRSVSAHYARIRCGMAQKAIDAGDRVRVYGKDDGKLWFTIDNSFDLSESETVHPETAQRDMADVVEPHLNDWRAHPELWPQSELQRGVQTLLKGQADVLAAIHGIAVSQQGLTEAVTGLVKALTPPEKVFDPLDRDLTEYLG
;
A
#
# COMPACT_ATOMS: atom_id res chain seq x y z
N MET A 1 -36.88 -10.76 23.01
CA MET A 1 -36.28 -9.42 23.21
C MET A 1 -35.95 -9.25 24.68
N MET A 2 -34.68 -9.39 25.08
CA MET A 2 -34.22 -9.18 26.46
C MET A 2 -33.74 -7.73 26.61
N VAL A 3 -34.35 -7.00 27.55
CA VAL A 3 -33.97 -5.63 27.91
C VAL A 3 -32.98 -5.70 29.07
N VAL A 4 -31.71 -5.40 28.80
CA VAL A 4 -30.65 -5.30 29.83
C VAL A 4 -30.60 -3.86 30.35
N GLN A 5 -30.97 -3.66 31.62
CA GLN A 5 -30.84 -2.37 32.28
C GLN A 5 -29.39 -2.14 32.76
N LYS A 6 -28.69 -1.17 32.15
CA LYS A 6 -27.37 -0.70 32.62
C LYS A 6 -27.52 0.24 33.81
N LYS A 7 -26.92 -0.11 34.95
CA LYS A 7 -26.78 0.77 36.13
C LYS A 7 -25.85 1.95 35.78
N ARG A 8 -26.34 3.18 35.99
CA ARG A 8 -25.56 4.42 35.90
C ARG A 8 -24.62 4.55 37.09
N THR A 9 -23.32 4.45 36.86
CA THR A 9 -22.27 4.82 37.82
C THR A 9 -22.09 6.34 37.86
N LYS A 10 -22.04 6.92 39.07
CA LYS A 10 -21.81 8.36 39.28
C LYS A 10 -20.38 8.75 38.86
N PRO A 11 -20.17 9.94 38.28
CA PRO A 11 -18.85 10.40 37.87
C PRO A 11 -17.97 10.69 39.09
N LYS A 12 -16.74 10.19 39.06
CA LYS A 12 -15.68 10.43 40.04
C LYS A 12 -15.14 11.85 39.81
N LYS A 13 -15.19 12.73 40.83
CA LYS A 13 -14.55 14.06 40.78
C LYS A 13 -13.04 13.89 40.61
N VAL A 14 -12.50 14.45 39.53
CA VAL A 14 -11.06 14.53 39.28
C VAL A 14 -10.53 15.78 39.98
N PRO A 15 -9.40 15.72 40.71
CA PRO A 15 -8.81 16.89 41.36
C PRO A 15 -8.22 17.86 40.31
N GLU A 16 -8.51 19.14 40.50
CA GLU A 16 -8.01 20.25 39.68
C GLU A 16 -6.49 20.39 39.85
N GLY A 17 -5.73 19.78 38.95
CA GLY A 17 -4.31 20.04 38.78
C GLY A 17 -4.08 21.37 38.08
N SER A 18 -3.32 22.26 38.70
CA SER A 18 -2.92 23.56 38.18
C SER A 18 -2.08 23.42 36.90
N ILE A 19 -2.73 23.67 35.75
CA ILE A 19 -2.07 23.76 34.45
C ILE A 19 -1.30 25.09 34.40
N SER A 20 0.03 25.01 34.45
CA SER A 20 0.93 26.12 34.13
C SER A 20 0.73 26.52 32.66
N GLN A 21 0.03 27.63 32.44
CA GLN A 21 -0.15 28.24 31.12
C GLN A 21 1.19 28.83 30.65
N LYS A 22 1.95 28.07 29.86
CA LYS A 22 2.98 28.67 28.99
C LYS A 22 2.25 29.52 27.94
N LYS A 23 2.37 30.85 28.08
CA LYS A 23 1.92 31.87 27.12
C LYS A 23 2.55 31.64 25.73
N GLY A 24 1.92 30.81 24.92
CA GLY A 24 2.05 30.79 23.47
C GLY A 24 0.82 31.47 22.87
N SER A 25 0.73 32.80 23.02
CA SER A 25 -0.32 33.59 22.39
C SER A 25 -0.14 33.51 20.87
N LEU A 26 -0.98 32.70 20.21
CA LEU A 26 -1.25 32.85 18.79
C LEU A 26 -1.95 34.19 18.62
N CYS A 27 -1.16 35.22 18.30
CA CYS A 27 -1.61 36.59 18.10
C CYS A 27 -2.78 36.59 17.10
N GLN A 28 -3.98 36.91 17.60
CA GLN A 28 -5.11 37.25 16.76
C GLN A 28 -4.78 38.54 16.00
N GLY A 29 -4.41 38.39 14.74
CA GLY A 29 -4.88 39.21 13.61
C GLY A 29 -4.86 40.73 13.72
N VAL A 30 -3.75 41.35 14.09
CA VAL A 30 -3.47 42.71 13.59
C VAL A 30 -2.64 42.53 12.32
N GLU A 31 -3.24 42.77 11.15
CA GLU A 31 -2.51 42.85 9.89
C GLU A 31 -1.50 43.98 10.01
N THR A 32 -0.25 43.62 10.30
CA THR A 32 0.84 44.59 10.41
C THR A 32 1.45 44.75 9.04
N GLU A 33 1.36 45.96 8.49
CA GLU A 33 1.95 46.30 7.19
C GLU A 33 3.45 45.94 7.14
N LEU A 34 3.95 45.58 5.96
CA LEU A 34 5.38 45.38 5.75
C LEU A 34 6.13 46.70 5.96
N THR A 35 7.24 46.64 6.69
CA THR A 35 8.14 47.80 6.76
C THR A 35 8.74 48.08 5.37
N PRO A 36 9.20 49.31 5.06
CA PRO A 36 9.81 49.61 3.77
C PRO A 36 10.98 48.67 3.40
N THR A 37 11.72 48.21 4.42
CA THR A 37 12.79 47.23 4.22
C THR A 37 12.26 45.85 3.88
N GLU A 38 11.19 45.41 4.55
CA GLU A 38 10.53 44.14 4.26
C GLU A 38 9.87 44.13 2.89
N THR A 39 9.23 45.23 2.47
CA THR A 39 8.66 45.38 1.11
C THR A 39 9.72 45.19 0.03
N VAL A 40 10.87 45.85 0.16
CA VAL A 40 11.97 45.70 -0.80
C VAL A 40 12.51 44.26 -0.79
N ILE A 41 12.68 43.64 0.38
CA ILE A 41 13.15 42.25 0.47
C ILE A 41 12.13 41.28 -0.13
N TYR A 42 10.83 41.54 0.08
CA TYR A 42 9.73 40.76 -0.48
C TYR A 42 9.76 40.81 -2.00
N THR A 43 9.79 42.01 -2.61
CA THR A 43 9.90 42.20 -4.07
C THR A 43 11.15 41.50 -4.65
N LEU A 44 12.32 41.66 -4.02
CA LEU A 44 13.54 40.99 -4.48
C LEU A 44 13.43 39.46 -4.42
N TRP A 45 12.66 38.93 -3.46
CA TRP A 45 12.50 37.49 -3.27
C TRP A 45 11.41 36.90 -4.17
N THR A 46 10.26 37.58 -4.33
CA THR A 46 9.11 37.08 -5.09
C THR A 46 9.16 37.46 -6.55
N ASP A 47 9.45 38.72 -6.86
CA ASP A 47 9.31 39.27 -8.20
C ASP A 47 10.59 39.06 -9.00
N GLU A 48 11.75 39.23 -8.35
CA GLU A 48 13.07 39.02 -8.95
C GLU A 48 13.64 37.61 -8.71
N GLY A 49 13.04 36.81 -7.81
CA GLY A 49 13.47 35.42 -7.56
C GLY A 49 14.86 35.27 -6.93
N LEU A 50 15.39 36.29 -6.25
CA LEU A 50 16.73 36.25 -5.68
C LEU A 50 16.81 35.38 -4.40
N THR A 51 17.93 34.68 -4.25
CA THR A 51 18.24 33.94 -3.02
C THR A 51 18.58 34.88 -1.86
N PRO A 52 18.43 34.44 -0.58
CA PRO A 52 18.81 35.27 0.57
C PRO A 52 20.26 35.79 0.53
N LEU A 53 21.18 35.02 -0.04
CA LEU A 53 22.58 35.44 -0.22
C LEU A 53 22.70 36.55 -1.27
N GLN A 54 22.03 36.43 -2.42
CA GLN A 54 22.03 37.46 -3.45
C GLN A 54 21.38 38.76 -2.96
N ILE A 55 20.28 38.66 -2.21
CA ILE A 55 19.63 39.81 -1.58
C ILE A 55 20.59 40.48 -0.59
N ALA A 56 21.29 39.69 0.24
CA ALA A 56 22.26 40.19 1.21
C ALA A 56 23.39 40.97 0.54
N LEU A 57 24.00 40.39 -0.51
CA LEU A 57 25.06 41.03 -1.31
C LEU A 57 24.56 42.33 -1.94
N ARG A 58 23.41 42.30 -2.61
CA ARG A 58 22.84 43.48 -3.30
C ARG A 58 22.47 44.61 -2.35
N ARG A 59 22.04 44.28 -1.13
CA ARG A 59 21.63 45.26 -0.13
C ARG A 59 22.75 45.72 0.81
N GLY A 60 23.95 45.13 0.71
CA GLY A 60 25.04 45.37 1.66
C GLY A 60 24.64 45.02 3.09
N LYS A 61 23.90 43.91 3.28
CA LYS A 61 23.43 43.44 4.59
C LYS A 61 23.92 42.02 4.86
N SER A 62 23.89 41.60 6.13
CA SER A 62 24.21 40.21 6.48
C SER A 62 23.07 39.26 6.08
N VAL A 63 23.43 38.04 5.66
CA VAL A 63 22.46 36.98 5.32
C VAL A 63 21.51 36.70 6.48
N ARG A 64 22.02 36.76 7.73
CA ARG A 64 21.21 36.64 8.96
C ARG A 64 20.12 37.71 9.07
N SER A 65 20.44 38.96 8.70
CA SER A 65 19.45 40.04 8.69
C SER A 65 18.36 39.80 7.65
N ILE A 66 18.72 39.31 6.46
CA ILE A 66 17.76 38.97 5.40
C ILE A 66 16.81 37.86 5.88
N HIS A 67 17.32 36.79 6.47
CA HIS A 67 16.48 35.72 7.03
C HIS A 67 15.52 36.22 8.11
N LYS A 68 15.95 37.16 8.96
CA LYS A 68 15.08 37.76 9.98
C LYS A 68 13.90 38.50 9.34
N HIS A 69 14.14 39.31 8.30
CA HIS A 69 13.06 39.99 7.59
C HIS A 69 12.13 39.00 6.86
N LEU A 70 12.69 37.97 6.21
CA LEU A 70 11.89 36.92 5.57
C LEU A 70 11.00 36.17 6.58
N GLN A 71 11.50 35.92 7.80
CA GLN A 71 10.72 35.33 8.87
C GLN A 71 9.59 36.26 9.32
N ASN A 72 9.84 37.56 9.47
CA ASN A 72 8.79 38.53 9.80
C ASN A 72 7.72 38.60 8.72
N ILE A 73 8.11 38.66 7.44
CA ILE A 73 7.20 38.66 6.28
C ILE A 73 6.27 37.43 6.33
N ARG A 74 6.82 36.26 6.65
CA ARG A 74 6.04 35.01 6.85
C ARG A 74 5.12 35.06 8.05
N LEU A 75 5.60 35.57 9.19
CA LEU A 75 4.79 35.74 10.41
C LEU A 75 3.62 36.72 10.18
N LYS A 76 3.81 37.71 9.31
CA LYS A 76 2.78 38.66 8.87
C LYS A 76 1.81 38.10 7.82
N GLY A 77 2.03 36.88 7.32
CA GLY A 77 1.14 36.22 6.37
C GLY A 77 1.31 36.62 4.90
N TYR A 78 2.30 37.44 4.56
CA TYR A 78 2.57 37.84 3.16
C TYR A 78 3.18 36.71 2.34
N VAL A 79 3.78 35.72 2.99
CA VAL A 79 4.20 34.47 2.36
C VAL A 79 3.68 33.33 3.18
N GLU A 80 3.01 32.39 2.50
CA GLU A 80 2.52 31.18 3.12
C GLU A 80 3.69 30.50 3.86
N ASN A 81 3.47 30.13 5.13
CA ASN A 81 4.47 29.42 5.91
C ASN A 81 4.72 28.06 5.24
N MET A 82 5.59 28.02 4.23
CA MET A 82 6.30 26.81 3.86
C MET A 82 7.16 26.50 5.08
N VAL A 83 6.59 25.68 5.96
CA VAL A 83 7.34 24.99 7.00
C VAL A 83 8.34 24.12 6.26
N LEU A 84 9.47 24.70 5.89
CA LEU A 84 10.71 23.99 5.65
C LEU A 84 11.15 23.51 7.02
N ARG A 85 10.43 22.51 7.56
CA ARG A 85 11.02 21.61 8.54
C ARG A 85 12.20 21.02 7.79
N VAL A 86 13.40 21.52 8.09
CA VAL A 86 14.61 20.75 7.82
C VAL A 86 14.31 19.40 8.46
N PRO A 87 14.20 18.31 7.69
CA PRO A 87 13.97 17.01 8.27
C PRO A 87 15.07 16.85 9.31
N LYS A 88 14.69 16.75 10.58
CA LYS A 88 15.66 16.29 11.57
C LYS A 88 16.10 14.94 11.02
N ASN A 89 17.41 14.73 10.91
CA ASN A 89 17.96 13.41 10.70
C ASN A 89 17.59 12.61 11.96
N ASP A 90 16.36 12.13 12.02
CA ASP A 90 15.99 11.09 12.96
C ASP A 90 16.86 9.89 12.58
N PRO A 91 17.56 9.27 13.55
CA PRO A 91 18.39 8.11 13.26
C PRO A 91 17.55 7.10 12.47
N THR A 92 18.09 6.69 11.33
CA THR A 92 17.52 5.72 10.37
C THR A 92 17.45 4.32 10.99
N MET A 93 16.74 4.15 12.10
CA MET A 93 15.98 2.92 12.26
C MET A 93 14.88 3.02 11.22
N GLU A 94 14.89 2.10 10.24
CA GLU A 94 13.95 2.11 9.13
C GLU A 94 12.56 2.54 9.63
N PRO A 95 12.02 3.68 9.17
CA PRO A 95 10.70 4.08 9.60
C PRO A 95 9.76 2.93 9.27
N PHE A 96 8.94 2.52 10.24
CA PHE A 96 7.86 1.55 10.09
C PHE A 96 6.77 2.02 9.12
N ALA A 97 7.12 2.77 8.07
CA ALA A 97 6.20 3.18 7.03
C ALA A 97 5.72 1.94 6.30
N ARG A 98 4.52 1.51 6.65
CA ARG A 98 3.89 0.31 6.09
C ARG A 98 3.21 0.60 4.76
N ILE A 99 2.79 1.85 4.52
CA ILE A 99 1.99 2.23 3.37
C ILE A 99 2.79 3.16 2.45
N ARG A 100 2.88 2.78 1.18
CA ARG A 100 3.37 3.56 0.06
C ARG A 100 2.19 4.04 -0.79
N LEU A 101 2.03 5.34 -0.91
CA LEU A 101 1.10 5.98 -1.83
C LEU A 101 1.84 6.40 -3.10
N HIS A 102 1.39 5.95 -4.26
CA HIS A 102 1.99 6.28 -5.54
C HIS A 102 0.93 6.29 -6.67
N GLY A 103 1.37 6.51 -7.92
CA GLY A 103 0.49 6.47 -9.09
C GLY A 103 -0.62 7.54 -9.08
N GLN A 104 -0.42 8.64 -8.34
CA GLN A 104 -1.45 9.65 -8.17
C GLN A 104 -1.72 10.40 -9.48
N HIS A 105 -3.00 10.54 -9.80
CA HIS A 105 -3.49 11.23 -10.99
C HIS A 105 -4.65 12.14 -10.60
N PHE A 106 -4.54 13.42 -10.94
CA PHE A 106 -5.57 14.43 -10.71
C PHE A 106 -6.09 15.01 -12.02
N VAL A 107 -7.40 15.22 -12.09
CA VAL A 107 -8.04 16.08 -13.09
C VAL A 107 -8.49 17.36 -12.39
N ILE A 108 -7.96 18.49 -12.83
CA ILE A 108 -8.22 19.79 -12.23
C ILE A 108 -8.94 20.69 -13.22
N LYS A 109 -10.17 21.08 -12.91
CA LYS A 109 -10.92 22.07 -13.69
C LYS A 109 -10.32 23.47 -13.44
N LEU A 110 -10.04 24.19 -14.51
CA LEU A 110 -9.51 25.55 -14.45
C LEU A 110 -10.59 26.49 -13.92
N LEU A 111 -10.25 27.30 -12.91
CA LEU A 111 -11.16 28.34 -12.41
C LEU A 111 -11.03 29.63 -13.23
N SER A 112 -9.81 29.93 -13.66
CA SER A 112 -9.47 31.05 -14.54
C SER A 112 -8.20 30.72 -15.32
N LYS A 113 -8.05 31.28 -16.52
CA LYS A 113 -6.88 31.12 -17.38
C LYS A 113 -6.59 32.40 -18.15
N ARG A 114 -5.31 32.76 -18.27
CA ARG A 114 -4.85 33.91 -19.08
C ARG A 114 -4.67 33.49 -20.55
N SER A 115 -4.50 34.47 -21.45
CA SER A 115 -4.17 34.22 -22.87
C SER A 115 -2.89 33.38 -23.03
N ALA A 116 -1.91 33.59 -22.15
CA ALA A 116 -0.67 32.83 -22.07
C ALA A 116 -0.89 31.31 -21.98
N TYR A 117 -1.90 30.85 -21.23
CA TYR A 117 -2.24 29.42 -21.16
C TYR A 117 -2.59 28.83 -22.53
N ASN A 118 -3.36 29.56 -23.33
CA ASN A 118 -3.75 29.12 -24.67
C ASN A 118 -2.57 29.13 -25.65
N GLU A 119 -1.58 30.00 -25.44
CA GLU A 119 -0.33 29.99 -26.21
C GLU A 119 0.54 28.79 -25.84
N ILE A 120 0.74 28.54 -24.54
CA ILE A 120 1.47 27.36 -24.05
C ILE A 120 0.83 26.08 -24.59
N ARG A 121 -0.50 25.94 -24.44
CA ARG A 121 -1.26 24.78 -24.92
C ARG A 121 -1.18 24.59 -26.44
N ARG A 122 -1.11 25.67 -27.23
CA ARG A 122 -0.93 25.60 -28.70
C ARG A 122 0.45 25.13 -29.10
N ARG A 123 1.49 25.44 -28.30
CA ARG A 123 2.87 24.98 -28.54
C ARG A 123 3.05 23.51 -28.18
N SER A 124 2.53 23.11 -27.02
CA SER A 124 2.51 21.71 -26.58
C SER A 124 1.37 21.49 -25.59
N ASN A 125 0.62 20.40 -25.77
CA ASN A 125 -0.39 19.93 -24.84
C ASN A 125 0.19 19.11 -23.68
N ILE A 126 1.48 18.76 -23.71
CA ILE A 126 2.17 18.01 -22.67
C ILE A 126 3.32 18.84 -22.13
N GLN A 127 3.41 18.98 -20.81
CA GLN A 127 4.48 19.66 -20.09
C GLN A 127 5.04 18.74 -19.00
N TYR A 128 6.32 18.90 -18.68
CA TYR A 128 6.97 18.18 -17.59
C TYR A 128 7.39 19.18 -16.52
N VAL A 129 6.80 19.05 -15.32
CA VAL A 129 7.02 19.99 -14.22
C VAL A 129 7.19 19.20 -12.93
N HIS A 130 8.35 19.33 -12.26
CA HIS A 130 8.66 18.66 -10.98
C HIS A 130 8.35 17.17 -10.96
N ASP A 131 8.90 16.44 -11.93
CA ASP A 131 8.70 14.99 -12.06
C ASP A 131 7.22 14.60 -12.19
N CYS A 132 6.40 15.49 -12.72
CA CYS A 132 5.01 15.23 -13.05
C CYS A 132 4.79 15.48 -14.55
N THR A 133 3.94 14.65 -15.14
CA THR A 133 3.45 14.87 -16.51
C THR A 133 2.15 15.66 -16.43
N ILE A 134 2.12 16.82 -17.08
CA ILE A 134 0.97 17.72 -17.08
C ILE A 134 0.37 17.70 -18.49
N LYS A 135 -0.89 17.29 -18.62
CA LYS A 135 -1.62 17.41 -19.89
C LYS A 135 -2.58 18.58 -19.85
N LEU A 136 -2.49 19.44 -20.86
CA LEU A 136 -3.24 20.69 -20.94
C LEU A 136 -4.47 20.50 -21.83
N HIS A 137 -5.66 20.64 -21.24
CA HIS A 137 -6.93 20.62 -21.97
C HIS A 137 -7.51 22.03 -22.06
N LYS A 138 -8.65 22.15 -22.75
CA LYS A 138 -9.31 23.45 -22.92
C LYS A 138 -9.77 24.05 -21.59
N GLU A 139 -10.42 23.26 -20.74
CA GLU A 139 -11.02 23.71 -19.46
C GLU A 139 -10.49 22.97 -18.23
N SER A 140 -9.50 22.10 -18.40
CA SER A 140 -8.91 21.31 -17.33
C SER A 140 -7.42 21.04 -17.60
N ILE A 141 -6.74 20.58 -16.57
CA ILE A 141 -5.42 19.97 -16.67
C ILE A 141 -5.44 18.58 -16.01
N GLU A 142 -4.72 17.64 -16.60
CA GLU A 142 -4.38 16.37 -15.95
C GLU A 142 -2.99 16.50 -15.35
N VAL A 143 -2.84 16.10 -14.09
CA VAL A 143 -1.57 16.09 -13.38
C VAL A 143 -1.28 14.66 -12.97
N ILE A 144 -0.24 14.07 -13.55
CA ILE A 144 0.12 12.66 -13.38
C ILE A 144 1.49 12.59 -12.70
N ALA A 145 1.56 11.89 -11.57
CA ALA A 145 2.81 11.57 -10.88
C ALA A 145 3.75 10.76 -11.80
N SER A 146 5.05 11.06 -11.79
CA SER A 146 6.03 10.13 -12.37
C SER A 146 6.05 8.80 -11.62
N SER A 147 6.54 7.76 -12.29
CA SER A 147 6.68 6.41 -11.73
C SER A 147 7.55 6.34 -10.46
N GLY A 148 8.52 7.26 -10.31
CA GLY A 148 9.39 7.33 -9.14
C GLY A 148 8.80 8.07 -7.95
N LEU A 149 7.71 8.83 -8.13
CA LEU A 149 7.13 9.64 -7.06
C LEU A 149 6.28 8.77 -6.14
N SER A 150 6.76 8.59 -4.90
CA SER A 150 6.11 7.79 -3.87
C SER A 150 6.11 8.51 -2.52
N PHE A 151 5.05 8.31 -1.74
CA PHE A 151 4.88 8.89 -0.41
C PHE A 151 4.70 7.78 0.62
N PHE A 152 5.54 7.79 1.66
CA PHE A 152 5.54 6.74 2.67
C PHE A 152 4.92 7.23 3.98
N GLY A 153 4.02 6.40 4.55
CA GLY A 153 3.31 6.67 5.80
C GLY A 153 3.10 5.43 6.64
N GLU A 154 2.85 5.64 7.93
CA GLU A 154 2.49 4.58 8.88
C GLU A 154 1.06 4.06 8.64
N SER A 155 0.21 4.90 8.05
CA SER A 155 -1.16 4.61 7.64
C SER A 155 -1.44 5.26 6.29
N ALA A 156 -2.53 4.84 5.63
CA ALA A 156 -3.01 5.46 4.40
C ALA A 156 -3.25 6.97 4.56
N ASP A 157 -3.78 7.42 5.70
CA ASP A 157 -4.00 8.85 5.98
C ASP A 157 -2.70 9.63 6.11
N HIS A 158 -1.69 9.06 6.78
CA HIS A 158 -0.39 9.72 6.93
C HIS A 158 0.33 9.84 5.58
N ALA A 159 0.28 8.79 4.74
CA ALA A 159 0.82 8.84 3.38
C ALA A 159 0.06 9.89 2.52
N THR A 160 -1.27 9.95 2.65
CA THR A 160 -2.12 10.93 1.96
C THR A 160 -1.77 12.36 2.37
N ALA A 161 -1.68 12.65 3.68
CA ALA A 161 -1.35 13.97 4.19
C ALA A 161 0.03 14.46 3.69
N LYS A 162 1.02 13.56 3.67
CA LYS A 162 2.34 13.84 3.09
C LYS A 162 2.25 14.14 1.59
N SER A 163 1.51 13.34 0.83
CA SER A 163 1.32 13.57 -0.60
C SER A 163 0.63 14.90 -0.89
N MET A 164 -0.40 15.26 -0.12
CA MET A 164 -1.13 16.52 -0.33
C MET A 164 -0.28 17.74 -0.03
N SER A 165 0.64 17.66 0.95
CA SER A 165 1.62 18.71 1.19
C SER A 165 2.55 18.94 0.00
N PHE A 166 2.93 17.87 -0.71
CA PHE A 166 3.69 17.96 -1.95
C PHE A 166 2.83 18.54 -3.08
N TRP A 167 1.63 17.99 -3.29
CA TRP A 167 0.74 18.40 -4.39
C TRP A 167 0.31 19.85 -4.29
N ASN A 168 0.04 20.38 -3.10
CA ASN A 168 -0.27 21.80 -2.93
C ASN A 168 0.87 22.70 -3.44
N LYS A 169 2.13 22.32 -3.20
CA LYS A 169 3.29 23.05 -3.73
C LYS A 169 3.36 22.96 -5.25
N VAL A 170 3.10 21.78 -5.81
CA VAL A 170 3.07 21.57 -7.27
C VAL A 170 1.98 22.43 -7.89
N PHE A 171 0.76 22.44 -7.33
CA PHE A 171 -0.37 23.20 -7.84
C PHE A 171 -0.10 24.71 -7.84
N HIS A 172 0.45 25.28 -6.76
CA HIS A 172 0.83 26.69 -6.74
C HIS A 172 1.89 27.04 -7.77
N ARG A 173 2.86 26.15 -8.01
CA ARG A 173 3.86 26.36 -9.06
C ARG A 173 3.25 26.28 -10.45
N LEU A 174 2.30 25.37 -10.68
CA LEU A 174 1.55 25.28 -11.93
C LEU A 174 0.70 26.53 -12.19
N GLU A 175 0.06 27.11 -11.17
CA GLU A 175 -0.68 28.37 -11.30
C GLU A 175 0.21 29.50 -11.83
N SER A 176 1.39 29.67 -11.23
CA SER A 176 2.38 30.66 -11.65
C SER A 176 2.92 30.38 -13.05
N HIS A 177 3.33 29.13 -13.31
CA HIS A 177 3.96 28.73 -14.57
C HIS A 177 3.00 28.84 -15.77
N LEU A 178 1.75 28.43 -15.60
CA LEU A 178 0.75 28.38 -16.67
C LEU A 178 -0.12 29.64 -16.75
N GLY A 179 -0.04 30.54 -15.76
CA GLY A 179 -0.88 31.73 -15.66
C GLY A 179 -2.36 31.38 -15.50
N VAL A 180 -2.66 30.41 -14.63
CA VAL A 180 -4.01 29.89 -14.35
C VAL A 180 -4.32 29.95 -12.86
N VAL A 181 -5.60 29.79 -12.51
CA VAL A 181 -6.05 29.61 -11.13
C VAL A 181 -6.61 28.19 -11.00
N LEU A 182 -5.96 27.40 -10.14
CA LEU A 182 -6.27 26.01 -9.83
C LEU A 182 -6.81 25.86 -8.41
N LEU A 183 -6.29 26.62 -7.44
CA LEU A 183 -6.64 26.50 -6.03
C LEU A 183 -7.48 27.70 -5.58
N LYS A 184 -8.65 27.43 -5.00
CA LYS A 184 -9.46 28.43 -4.31
C LYS A 184 -10.05 27.81 -3.05
N ALA A 185 -10.09 28.58 -1.96
CA ALA A 185 -10.72 28.12 -0.74
C ALA A 185 -12.17 27.66 -1.04
N ARG A 186 -12.52 26.46 -0.58
CA ARG A 186 -13.85 25.82 -0.73
C ARG A 186 -14.24 25.41 -2.16
N SER A 187 -13.34 25.42 -3.15
CA SER A 187 -13.65 24.85 -4.46
C SER A 187 -13.38 23.34 -4.52
N GLN A 188 -14.28 22.59 -5.14
CA GLN A 188 -14.12 21.16 -5.43
C GLN A 188 -13.78 20.94 -6.90
N ASN A 189 -12.78 21.66 -7.41
CA ASN A 189 -12.38 21.58 -8.82
C ASN A 189 -11.22 20.60 -9.08
N ILE A 190 -10.63 20.01 -8.02
CA ILE A 190 -9.61 18.98 -8.10
C ILE A 190 -10.27 17.63 -7.82
N ARG A 191 -10.20 16.72 -8.78
CA ARG A 191 -10.68 15.35 -8.65
C ARG A 191 -9.50 14.39 -8.72
N SER A 192 -9.32 13.56 -7.69
CA SER A 192 -8.41 12.41 -7.76
C SER A 192 -9.04 11.34 -8.66
N VAL A 193 -8.29 10.87 -9.65
CA VAL A 193 -8.74 9.86 -10.62
C VAL A 193 -8.11 8.51 -10.35
N SER A 194 -6.84 8.50 -9.96
CA SER A 194 -6.13 7.29 -9.57
C SER A 194 -5.22 7.61 -8.38
N ALA A 195 -5.12 6.67 -7.46
CA ALA A 195 -4.19 6.67 -6.36
C ALA A 195 -4.03 5.23 -5.90
N HIS A 196 -2.78 4.83 -5.72
CA HIS A 196 -2.45 3.46 -5.36
C HIS A 196 -1.90 3.43 -3.95
N TYR A 197 -2.56 2.69 -3.06
CA TYR A 197 -2.11 2.50 -1.69
C TYR A 197 -1.54 1.10 -1.56
N ALA A 198 -0.23 0.98 -1.39
CA ALA A 198 0.49 -0.27 -1.31
C ALA A 198 1.02 -0.50 0.10
N ARG A 199 0.71 -1.63 0.71
CA ARG A 199 1.38 -2.08 1.91
C ARG A 199 2.67 -2.80 1.53
N ILE A 200 3.81 -2.22 1.89
CA ILE A 200 5.14 -2.74 1.54
C ILE A 200 5.55 -3.88 2.47
N ARG A 201 6.42 -4.77 1.97
CA ARG A 201 6.97 -5.94 2.67
C ARG A 201 5.87 -6.81 3.28
N CYS A 202 4.80 -7.02 2.52
CA CYS A 202 3.69 -7.86 2.96
C CYS A 202 4.08 -9.34 2.81
N GLY A 203 4.06 -10.10 3.91
CA GLY A 203 4.41 -11.53 3.86
C GLY A 203 3.50 -12.36 2.96
N MET A 204 2.23 -11.96 2.79
CA MET A 204 1.31 -12.58 1.84
C MET A 204 1.71 -12.27 0.40
N ALA A 205 2.07 -11.01 0.11
CA ALA A 205 2.58 -10.63 -1.20
C ALA A 205 3.84 -11.40 -1.55
N GLN A 206 4.80 -11.50 -0.62
CA GLN A 206 6.03 -12.27 -0.82
C GLN A 206 5.73 -13.73 -1.18
N LYS A 207 4.87 -14.41 -0.42
CA LYS A 207 4.50 -15.81 -0.71
C LYS A 207 3.86 -15.98 -2.10
N ALA A 208 2.96 -15.07 -2.48
CA ALA A 208 2.34 -15.10 -3.80
C ALA A 208 3.39 -14.89 -4.90
N ILE A 209 4.32 -13.95 -4.70
CA ILE A 209 5.42 -13.68 -5.63
C ILE A 209 6.34 -14.89 -5.76
N ASP A 210 6.74 -15.51 -4.64
CA ASP A 210 7.59 -16.70 -4.61
C ASP A 210 6.94 -17.89 -5.34
N ALA A 211 5.61 -18.02 -5.25
CA ALA A 211 4.83 -19.02 -5.97
C ALA A 211 4.62 -18.69 -7.46
N GLY A 212 4.94 -17.46 -7.89
CA GLY A 212 4.64 -16.95 -9.24
C GLY A 212 3.18 -16.58 -9.45
N ASP A 213 2.39 -16.45 -8.38
CA ASP A 213 0.97 -16.13 -8.42
C ASP A 213 0.73 -14.64 -8.66
N ARG A 214 -0.31 -14.34 -9.45
CA ARG A 214 -0.79 -12.98 -9.68
C ARG A 214 -2.20 -12.83 -9.12
N VAL A 215 -2.30 -12.28 -7.91
CA VAL A 215 -3.59 -12.05 -7.26
C VAL A 215 -4.16 -10.72 -7.72
N ARG A 216 -5.35 -10.77 -8.33
CA ARG A 216 -6.15 -9.59 -8.69
C ARG A 216 -7.58 -9.82 -8.23
N VAL A 217 -8.13 -8.87 -7.50
CA VAL A 217 -9.51 -8.89 -7.02
C VAL A 217 -10.25 -7.73 -7.66
N TYR A 218 -11.37 -8.05 -8.30
CA TYR A 218 -12.22 -7.08 -8.97
C TYR A 218 -13.49 -6.85 -8.14
N GLY A 219 -13.97 -5.61 -8.09
CA GLY A 219 -15.23 -5.26 -7.45
C GLY A 219 -16.40 -5.96 -8.13
N LYS A 220 -17.33 -6.54 -7.36
CA LYS A 220 -18.51 -7.23 -7.92
C LYS A 220 -19.48 -6.25 -8.58
N ASP A 221 -19.57 -5.04 -8.02
CA ASP A 221 -20.61 -4.08 -8.40
C ASP A 221 -20.24 -3.30 -9.67
N ASP A 222 -18.96 -2.99 -9.88
CA ASP A 222 -18.50 -2.17 -11.00
C ASP A 222 -17.44 -2.82 -11.90
N GLY A 223 -16.99 -4.04 -11.56
CA GLY A 223 -15.99 -4.79 -12.31
C GLY A 223 -14.59 -4.17 -12.31
N LYS A 224 -14.34 -3.12 -11.53
CA LYS A 224 -13.03 -2.44 -11.52
C LYS A 224 -12.04 -3.18 -10.64
N LEU A 225 -10.75 -3.03 -10.94
CA LEU A 225 -9.68 -3.59 -10.12
C LEU A 225 -9.72 -2.92 -8.73
N TRP A 226 -9.85 -3.75 -7.70
CA TRP A 226 -9.98 -3.32 -6.32
C TRP A 226 -8.67 -3.51 -5.55
N PHE A 227 -8.10 -4.71 -5.68
CA PHE A 227 -6.88 -5.11 -5.00
C PHE A 227 -5.97 -5.92 -5.92
N THR A 228 -4.66 -5.75 -5.79
CA THR A 228 -3.65 -6.52 -6.51
C THR A 228 -2.44 -6.79 -5.63
N ILE A 229 -1.74 -7.87 -5.90
CA ILE A 229 -0.37 -8.08 -5.41
C ILE A 229 0.58 -7.69 -6.53
N ASP A 230 1.59 -6.89 -6.21
CA ASP A 230 2.62 -6.45 -7.14
C ASP A 230 4.02 -6.58 -6.52
N ASN A 231 5.03 -6.77 -7.35
CA ASN A 231 6.43 -6.76 -6.94
C ASN A 231 7.22 -5.62 -7.60
N SER A 232 6.60 -4.44 -7.68
CA SER A 232 7.31 -3.24 -8.10
C SER A 232 8.43 -2.92 -7.10
N PHE A 233 9.63 -2.67 -7.62
CA PHE A 233 10.82 -2.29 -6.83
C PHE A 233 11.27 -3.33 -5.78
N ASP A 234 10.92 -4.61 -5.95
CA ASP A 234 11.26 -5.68 -5.00
C ASP A 234 10.72 -5.42 -3.57
N LEU A 235 9.55 -4.77 -3.49
CA LEU A 235 8.93 -4.37 -2.23
C LEU A 235 7.84 -5.33 -1.74
N SER A 236 7.46 -6.34 -2.53
CA SER A 236 6.40 -7.30 -2.19
C SER A 236 5.15 -6.62 -1.63
N GLU A 237 4.39 -6.00 -2.53
CA GLU A 237 3.34 -5.04 -2.22
C GLU A 237 1.94 -5.67 -2.32
N SER A 238 1.10 -5.39 -1.32
CA SER A 238 -0.35 -5.59 -1.43
C SER A 238 -1.03 -4.24 -1.61
N GLU A 239 -1.74 -4.05 -2.72
CA GLU A 239 -2.11 -2.74 -3.22
C GLU A 239 -3.62 -2.63 -3.43
N THR A 240 -4.23 -1.55 -2.92
CA THR A 240 -5.59 -1.14 -3.29
C THR A 240 -5.51 -0.03 -4.35
N VAL A 241 -6.28 -0.21 -5.42
CA VAL A 241 -6.21 0.64 -6.62
C VAL A 241 -7.57 1.16 -7.09
N HIS A 242 -8.64 0.85 -6.36
CA HIS A 242 -9.97 1.30 -6.75
C HIS A 242 -10.05 2.84 -6.81
N PRO A 243 -10.50 3.45 -7.92
CA PRO A 243 -10.43 4.91 -8.13
C PRO A 243 -11.07 5.77 -7.04
N GLU A 244 -12.12 5.25 -6.41
CA GLU A 244 -12.93 6.01 -5.44
C GLU A 244 -12.68 5.60 -3.99
N THR A 245 -12.30 4.35 -3.77
CA THR A 245 -12.30 3.75 -2.42
C THR A 245 -10.93 3.23 -1.97
N ALA A 246 -9.89 3.27 -2.81
CA ALA A 246 -8.58 2.69 -2.49
C ALA A 246 -8.02 3.07 -1.12
N GLN A 247 -8.09 4.35 -0.74
CA GLN A 247 -7.63 4.83 0.58
C GLN A 247 -8.40 4.15 1.71
N ARG A 248 -9.74 4.16 1.61
CA ARG A 248 -10.64 3.60 2.61
C ARG A 248 -10.48 2.09 2.69
N ASP A 249 -10.40 1.42 1.55
CA ASP A 249 -10.25 -0.03 1.48
C ASP A 249 -8.94 -0.49 2.11
N MET A 250 -7.85 0.27 1.92
CA MET A 250 -6.59 -0.02 2.60
C MET A 250 -6.74 0.12 4.12
N ALA A 251 -7.28 1.25 4.60
CA ALA A 251 -7.37 1.57 6.02
C ALA A 251 -8.39 0.71 6.78
N ASP A 252 -9.57 0.47 6.20
CA ASP A 252 -10.74 -0.09 6.89
C ASP A 252 -10.90 -1.60 6.62
N VAL A 253 -10.38 -2.13 5.51
CA VAL A 253 -10.61 -3.52 5.09
C VAL A 253 -9.30 -4.31 5.05
N VAL A 254 -8.36 -3.91 4.19
CA VAL A 254 -7.15 -4.69 3.92
C VAL A 254 -6.21 -4.69 5.11
N GLU A 255 -5.85 -3.54 5.69
CA GLU A 255 -4.95 -3.51 6.84
C GLU A 255 -5.52 -4.27 8.05
N PRO A 256 -6.79 -4.06 8.47
CA PRO A 256 -7.38 -4.81 9.56
C PRO A 256 -7.43 -6.31 9.29
N HIS A 257 -7.86 -6.71 8.09
CA HIS A 257 -7.97 -8.14 7.74
C HIS A 257 -6.61 -8.83 7.71
N LEU A 258 -5.58 -8.20 7.14
CA LEU A 258 -4.23 -8.74 7.15
C LEU A 258 -3.62 -8.78 8.55
N ASN A 259 -3.94 -7.80 9.39
CA ASN A 259 -3.49 -7.80 10.79
C ASN A 259 -4.21 -8.87 11.61
N ASP A 260 -5.48 -9.11 11.35
CA ASP A 260 -6.28 -10.19 11.96
C ASP A 260 -5.69 -11.56 11.61
N TRP A 261 -5.42 -11.82 10.33
CA TRP A 261 -4.74 -13.05 9.88
C TRP A 261 -3.37 -13.24 10.51
N ARG A 262 -2.64 -12.15 10.75
CA ARG A 262 -1.33 -12.21 11.42
C ARG A 262 -1.46 -12.53 12.91
N ALA A 263 -2.49 -12.00 13.57
CA ALA A 263 -2.73 -12.23 14.99
C ALA A 263 -3.37 -13.60 15.27
N HIS A 264 -4.15 -14.10 14.31
CA HIS A 264 -4.93 -15.33 14.40
C HIS A 264 -4.64 -16.26 13.21
N PRO A 265 -3.41 -16.80 13.10
CA PRO A 265 -3.04 -17.71 12.02
C PRO A 265 -3.87 -19.00 12.00
N GLU A 266 -4.62 -19.31 13.06
CA GLU A 266 -5.58 -20.42 13.14
C GLU A 266 -6.94 -20.13 12.47
N LEU A 267 -7.31 -18.86 12.28
CA LEU A 267 -8.61 -18.43 11.73
C LEU A 267 -8.57 -18.27 10.21
N TRP A 268 -7.98 -19.24 9.50
CA TRP A 268 -7.96 -19.21 8.03
C TRP A 268 -9.39 -19.10 7.48
N PRO A 269 -9.63 -18.29 6.43
CA PRO A 269 -10.94 -18.25 5.81
C PRO A 269 -11.36 -19.65 5.41
N GLN A 270 -12.65 -19.97 5.63
CA GLN A 270 -13.17 -21.33 5.56
C GLN A 270 -12.90 -22.02 4.20
N SER A 271 -12.74 -21.25 3.12
CA SER A 271 -12.30 -21.73 1.81
C SER A 271 -10.86 -22.24 1.77
N GLU A 272 -9.94 -21.59 2.47
CA GLU A 272 -8.54 -22.04 2.59
C GLU A 272 -8.43 -23.22 3.56
N LEU A 273 -9.23 -23.22 4.62
CA LEU A 273 -9.36 -24.36 5.52
C LEU A 273 -9.93 -25.58 4.77
N GLN A 274 -10.95 -25.40 3.94
CA GLN A 274 -11.49 -26.42 3.05
C GLN A 274 -10.47 -26.89 2.01
N ARG A 275 -9.69 -25.99 1.40
CA ARG A 275 -8.63 -26.36 0.46
C ARG A 275 -7.51 -27.15 1.15
N GLY A 276 -7.13 -26.74 2.35
CA GLY A 276 -6.18 -27.47 3.21
C GLY A 276 -6.69 -28.88 3.52
N VAL A 277 -7.95 -29.01 3.95
CA VAL A 277 -8.60 -30.30 4.19
C VAL A 277 -8.65 -31.15 2.91
N GLN A 278 -9.02 -30.58 1.77
CA GLN A 278 -9.03 -31.30 0.49
C GLN A 278 -7.64 -31.81 0.09
N THR A 279 -6.60 -31.00 0.31
CA THR A 279 -5.21 -31.39 0.03
C THR A 279 -4.77 -32.54 0.93
N LEU A 280 -5.15 -32.48 2.21
CA LEU A 280 -4.85 -33.52 3.19
C LEU A 280 -5.58 -34.83 2.85
N LEU A 281 -6.86 -34.75 2.48
CA LEU A 281 -7.66 -35.89 2.01
C LEU A 281 -7.09 -36.50 0.73
N LYS A 282 -6.63 -35.67 -0.21
CA LYS A 282 -5.97 -36.15 -1.43
C LYS A 282 -4.67 -36.89 -1.09
N GLY A 283 -3.83 -36.33 -0.21
CA GLY A 283 -2.62 -37.00 0.25
C GLY A 283 -2.92 -38.34 0.95
N GLN A 284 -3.98 -38.42 1.74
CA GLN A 284 -4.43 -39.69 2.34
C GLN A 284 -4.90 -40.70 1.28
N ALA A 285 -5.64 -40.25 0.27
CA ALA A 285 -6.07 -41.10 -0.84
C ALA A 285 -4.87 -41.66 -1.62
N ASP A 286 -3.86 -40.83 -1.89
CA ASP A 286 -2.64 -41.24 -2.58
C ASP A 286 -1.84 -42.28 -1.75
N VAL A 287 -1.75 -42.10 -0.43
CA VAL A 287 -1.12 -43.08 0.48
C VAL A 287 -1.91 -44.39 0.51
N LEU A 288 -3.24 -44.34 0.58
CA LEU A 288 -4.08 -45.54 0.56
C LEU A 288 -3.96 -46.29 -0.77
N ALA A 289 -3.90 -45.57 -1.89
CA ALA A 289 -3.67 -46.17 -3.20
C ALA A 289 -2.29 -46.86 -3.27
N ALA A 290 -1.25 -46.26 -2.70
CA ALA A 290 0.07 -46.87 -2.61
C ALA A 290 0.06 -48.15 -1.74
N ILE A 291 -0.60 -48.12 -0.58
CA ILE A 291 -0.75 -49.31 0.29
C ILE A 291 -1.49 -50.43 -0.44
N HIS A 292 -2.58 -50.10 -1.15
CA HIS A 292 -3.34 -51.08 -1.92
C HIS A 292 -2.48 -51.71 -3.03
N GLY A 293 -1.68 -50.90 -3.74
CA GLY A 293 -0.73 -51.40 -4.74
C GLY A 293 0.31 -52.37 -4.15
N ILE A 294 0.82 -52.09 -2.95
CA ILE A 294 1.73 -52.99 -2.22
C ILE A 294 1.04 -54.31 -1.87
N ALA A 295 -0.20 -54.26 -1.36
CA ALA A 295 -0.96 -55.45 -0.97
C ALA A 295 -1.25 -56.35 -2.18
N VAL A 296 -1.67 -55.78 -3.31
CA VAL A 296 -1.90 -56.52 -4.57
C VAL A 296 -0.62 -57.19 -5.05
N SER A 297 0.52 -56.50 -4.97
CA SER A 297 1.83 -57.06 -5.31
C SER A 297 2.23 -58.24 -4.41
N GLN A 298 1.98 -58.14 -3.10
CA GLN A 298 2.23 -59.24 -2.15
C GLN A 298 1.34 -60.46 -2.42
N GLN A 299 0.07 -60.25 -2.78
CA GLN A 299 -0.83 -61.34 -3.15
C GLN A 299 -0.31 -62.07 -4.40
N GLY A 300 0.07 -61.33 -5.44
CA GLY A 300 0.67 -61.91 -6.65
C GLY A 300 1.95 -62.71 -6.36
N LEU A 301 2.80 -62.23 -5.44
CA LEU A 301 4.00 -62.96 -5.01
C LEU A 301 3.63 -64.27 -4.28
N THR A 302 2.61 -64.25 -3.42
CA THR A 302 2.16 -65.42 -2.66
C THR A 302 1.56 -66.49 -3.57
N GLU A 303 0.77 -66.06 -4.57
CA GLU A 303 0.21 -66.94 -5.60
C GLU A 303 1.32 -67.57 -6.45
N ALA A 304 2.33 -66.79 -6.85
CA ALA A 304 3.49 -67.28 -7.59
C ALA A 304 4.30 -68.31 -6.78
N VAL A 305 4.56 -68.05 -5.50
CA VAL A 305 5.26 -68.99 -4.61
C VAL A 305 4.45 -70.27 -4.42
N THR A 306 3.13 -70.16 -4.24
CA THR A 306 2.25 -71.33 -4.08
C THR A 306 2.20 -72.17 -5.36
N GLY A 307 2.15 -71.52 -6.53
CA GLY A 307 2.29 -72.19 -7.83
C GLY A 307 3.63 -72.90 -7.97
N LEU A 308 4.72 -72.27 -7.55
CA LEU A 308 6.07 -72.85 -7.58
C LEU A 308 6.18 -74.07 -6.64
N VAL A 309 5.68 -73.95 -5.41
CA VAL A 309 5.63 -75.06 -4.45
C VAL A 309 4.82 -76.21 -5.02
N LYS A 310 3.62 -75.95 -5.57
CA LYS A 310 2.79 -77.00 -6.19
C LYS A 310 3.48 -77.68 -7.38
N ALA A 311 4.29 -76.95 -8.16
CA ALA A 311 5.05 -77.50 -9.28
C ALA A 311 6.26 -78.33 -8.83
N LEU A 312 6.88 -77.98 -7.70
CA LEU A 312 8.05 -78.66 -7.14
C LEU A 312 7.69 -79.80 -6.19
N THR A 313 6.50 -79.78 -5.59
CA THR A 313 6.01 -80.90 -4.80
C THR A 313 5.66 -82.04 -5.76
N PRO A 314 6.38 -83.18 -5.73
CA PRO A 314 6.02 -84.31 -6.55
C PRO A 314 4.56 -84.70 -6.24
N PRO A 315 3.76 -85.06 -7.24
CA PRO A 315 2.39 -85.52 -6.97
C PRO A 315 2.49 -86.64 -5.94
N GLU A 316 1.76 -86.49 -4.83
CA GLU A 316 1.62 -87.57 -3.87
C GLU A 316 1.31 -88.82 -4.68
N LYS A 317 2.23 -89.78 -4.65
CA LYS A 317 1.95 -91.11 -5.18
C LYS A 317 0.73 -91.55 -4.42
N VAL A 318 -0.43 -91.50 -5.08
CA VAL A 318 -1.65 -92.10 -4.59
C VAL A 318 -1.27 -93.56 -4.40
N PHE A 319 -1.06 -93.91 -3.14
CA PHE A 319 -0.68 -95.26 -2.77
C PHE A 319 -1.93 -96.08 -3.02
N ASP A 320 -2.00 -96.70 -4.19
CA ASP A 320 -3.09 -97.59 -4.54
C ASP A 320 -3.02 -98.78 -3.57
N PRO A 321 -4.04 -98.98 -2.70
CA PRO A 321 -4.01 -100.06 -1.72
C PRO A 321 -3.98 -101.46 -2.35
N LEU A 322 -4.10 -101.55 -3.68
CA LEU A 322 -4.10 -102.79 -4.45
C LEU A 322 -2.70 -103.26 -4.90
N ASP A 323 -1.63 -102.49 -4.68
CA ASP A 323 -0.25 -102.90 -5.01
C ASP A 323 0.42 -103.75 -3.90
N ARG A 324 -0.40 -104.34 -3.01
CA ARG A 324 0.03 -105.43 -2.13
C ARG A 324 -0.32 -106.77 -2.77
N ASP A 325 0.41 -107.14 -3.80
CA ASP A 325 0.43 -108.54 -4.20
C ASP A 325 1.85 -108.99 -4.62
N LEU A 326 2.21 -110.16 -4.10
CA LEU A 326 3.18 -111.09 -4.68
C LEU A 326 4.67 -110.72 -4.65
N THR A 327 5.20 -110.51 -3.45
CA THR A 327 6.41 -111.26 -3.06
C THR A 327 5.99 -112.11 -1.86
N GLU A 328 5.34 -113.25 -2.07
CA GLU A 328 6.01 -114.53 -2.37
C GLU A 328 7.26 -114.70 -1.50
N TYR A 329 7.20 -115.62 -0.52
CA TYR A 329 7.57 -117.01 -0.80
C TYR A 329 8.97 -117.04 -1.41
N LEU A 330 9.98 -117.23 -0.56
CA LEU A 330 11.16 -118.06 -0.79
C LEU A 330 12.08 -117.95 0.42
N GLY A 331 12.16 -119.03 1.22
CA GLY A 331 13.25 -119.29 2.16
C GLY A 331 12.92 -119.07 3.62
#